data_AF-A0A3A6QD03-F1
#
_entry.id   AF-A0A3A6QD03-F1
#
_cell.length_a   1.000
_cell.length_b   1.000
_cell.length_c   1.000
_cell.angle_alpha   90.00
_cell.angle_beta   90.00
_cell.angle_gamma   90.00
#
_symmetry.space_group_name_H-M   'P 1'
#
loop_
_entity.id
_entity.type
_entity.pdbx_description
1 polymer ?
#
loop_
_entity_poly.entity_id
_entity_poly.type
_entity_poly.pdbx_seq_one_letter_code
_entity_poly.pdbx_strand_id
1 'polypeptide(L)'
;MVLNFFLKKQLSINSDIFIVLHELMYVPSGLIKLTEFRKLRSSIFCHDIKWLLMFCHEHAYVEFNGESVQLTEVGLQFYLKQKHHRANSMVDSL
;
A
#
# COMPACT_ATOMS: atom_id res chain seq x y z
N MET A 1 -23.91 15.29 -0.37
CA MET A 1 -23.36 14.51 -1.50
C MET A 1 -21.83 14.50 -1.58
N VAL A 2 -21.13 15.50 -1.03
CA VAL A 2 -19.66 15.62 -1.07
C VAL A 2 -18.94 14.59 -0.18
N LEU A 3 -19.50 14.26 0.98
CA LEU A 3 -18.89 13.33 1.96
C LEU A 3 -18.61 11.93 1.39
N ASN A 4 -19.55 11.39 0.60
CA ASN A 4 -19.42 10.06 -0.01
C ASN A 4 -18.30 9.99 -1.06
N PHE A 5 -17.98 11.12 -1.71
CA PHE A 5 -16.91 11.19 -2.70
C PHE A 5 -15.53 11.16 -2.01
N PHE A 6 -15.36 11.91 -0.92
CA PHE A 6 -14.14 11.89 -0.12
C PHE A 6 -13.88 10.52 0.52
N LEU A 7 -14.92 9.89 1.08
CA LEU A 7 -14.82 8.56 1.66
C LEU A 7 -14.44 7.50 0.62
N LYS A 8 -15.04 7.54 -0.58
CA LYS A 8 -14.65 6.64 -1.69
C LYS A 8 -13.20 6.85 -2.12
N LYS A 9 -12.74 8.10 -2.21
CA LYS A 9 -11.37 8.42 -2.60
C LYS A 9 -10.35 7.97 -1.55
N GLN A 10 -10.68 8.14 -0.27
CA GLN A 10 -9.85 7.72 0.85
C GLN A 10 -9.80 6.19 0.98
N LEU A 11 -10.91 5.50 0.73
CA LEU A 11 -10.94 4.03 0.64
C LEU A 11 -10.08 3.51 -0.52
N SER A 12 -10.12 4.17 -1.68
CA SER A 12 -9.27 3.83 -2.83
C SER A 12 -7.78 4.00 -2.50
N ILE A 13 -7.37 5.12 -1.88
CA ILE A 13 -5.97 5.36 -1.49
C ILE A 13 -5.51 4.31 -0.46
N ASN A 14 -6.31 4.02 0.56
CA ASN A 14 -5.98 2.99 1.55
C ASN A 14 -5.86 1.59 0.93
N SER A 15 -6.65 1.32 -0.11
CA SER A 15 -6.58 0.05 -0.86
C SER A 15 -5.29 -0.04 -1.66
N ASP A 16 -4.93 1.03 -2.37
CA ASP A 16 -3.68 1.11 -3.14
C ASP A 16 -2.46 0.96 -2.21
N ILE A 17 -2.44 1.65 -1.06
CA ILE A 17 -1.38 1.52 -0.04
C ILE A 17 -1.29 0.08 0.48
N PHE A 18 -2.43 -0.54 0.78
CA PHE A 18 -2.43 -1.92 1.26
C PHE A 18 -1.84 -2.88 0.20
N ILE A 19 -2.15 -2.70 -1.07
CA ILE A 19 -1.59 -3.49 -2.17
C ILE A 19 -0.08 -3.26 -2.26
N VAL A 20 0.38 -2.01 -2.14
CA VAL A 20 1.82 -1.69 -2.15
C VAL A 20 2.56 -2.46 -1.04
N LEU A 21 2.05 -2.38 0.20
CA LEU A 21 2.66 -3.04 1.35
C LEU A 21 2.57 -4.57 1.25
N HIS A 22 1.46 -5.09 0.72
CA HIS A 22 1.29 -6.52 0.44
C HIS A 22 2.39 -7.02 -0.50
N GLU A 23 2.57 -6.37 -1.65
CA GLU A 23 3.59 -6.78 -2.62
C GLU A 23 4.99 -6.72 -2.01
N LEU A 24 5.33 -5.65 -1.30
CA LEU A 24 6.64 -5.52 -0.63
C LEU A 24 6.91 -6.60 0.42
N MET A 25 5.89 -7.08 1.13
CA MET A 25 6.04 -8.17 2.11
C MET A 25 6.51 -9.48 1.47
N TYR A 26 6.08 -9.75 0.23
CA TYR A 26 6.41 -10.98 -0.49
C TYR A 26 7.65 -10.84 -1.39
N VAL A 27 8.25 -9.65 -1.47
CA VAL A 27 9.51 -9.45 -2.19
C VAL A 27 10.67 -10.03 -1.38
N PRO A 28 11.50 -10.93 -1.97
CA PRO A 28 12.68 -11.44 -1.31
C PRO A 28 13.64 -10.29 -0.98
N SER A 29 14.04 -10.18 0.29
CA SER A 29 14.83 -9.07 0.87
C SER A 29 14.08 -7.77 1.14
N GLY A 30 12.76 -7.71 0.89
CA GLY A 30 11.91 -6.55 1.21
C GLY A 30 12.23 -5.28 0.42
N LEU A 31 13.09 -5.36 -0.61
CA LEU A 31 13.54 -4.25 -1.45
C LEU A 31 13.21 -4.55 -2.91
N ILE A 32 12.54 -3.61 -3.57
CA ILE A 32 12.17 -3.70 -4.99
C ILE A 32 12.53 -2.44 -5.73
N LYS A 33 12.99 -2.57 -6.98
CA LYS A 33 13.22 -1.40 -7.84
C LYS A 33 11.90 -0.84 -8.34
N LEU A 34 11.79 0.48 -8.44
CA LEU A 34 10.60 1.18 -8.95
C LEU A 34 10.21 0.68 -10.36
N THR A 35 11.19 0.36 -11.19
CA THR A 35 10.98 -0.17 -12.54
C THR A 35 10.36 -1.58 -12.54
N GLU A 36 10.75 -2.43 -11.59
CA GLU A 36 10.16 -3.76 -11.40
C GLU A 36 8.77 -3.65 -10.77
N PHE A 37 8.62 -2.76 -9.80
CA PHE A 37 7.34 -2.46 -9.15
C PHE A 37 6.29 -1.96 -10.15
N ARG A 38 6.71 -1.09 -11.09
CA ARG A 38 5.87 -0.63 -12.21
C ARG A 38 5.47 -1.76 -13.16
N LYS A 39 6.35 -2.72 -13.42
CA LYS A 39 6.05 -3.85 -14.30
C LYS A 39 5.07 -4.84 -13.70
N LEU A 40 5.08 -5.02 -12.38
CA LEU A 40 4.23 -5.99 -11.69
C LEU A 40 2.74 -5.62 -11.73
N ARG A 41 2.39 -4.34 -11.60
CA ARG A 41 1.02 -3.94 -11.24
C ARG A 41 0.58 -2.55 -11.73
N SER A 42 1.14 -1.99 -12.80
CA SER A 42 0.76 -0.65 -13.29
C SER A 42 -0.74 -0.47 -13.61
N SER A 43 -1.46 -1.55 -13.91
CA SER A 43 -2.91 -1.54 -14.18
C SER A 43 -3.81 -1.65 -12.95
N ILE A 44 -3.25 -1.95 -11.76
CA ILE A 44 -4.05 -2.25 -10.56
C ILE A 44 -4.20 -1.04 -9.64
N PHE A 45 -3.27 -0.09 -9.70
CA PHE A 45 -3.33 1.12 -8.89
C PHE A 45 -4.27 2.14 -9.51
N CYS A 46 -5.14 2.72 -8.69
CA CYS A 46 -6.01 3.81 -9.12
C CYS A 46 -5.24 5.15 -9.22
N HIS A 47 -4.12 5.26 -8.50
CA HIS A 47 -3.25 6.44 -8.45
C HIS A 47 -1.86 6.15 -9.03
N ASP A 48 -1.13 7.22 -9.40
CA ASP A 48 0.27 7.09 -9.84
C ASP A 48 1.10 6.45 -8.72
N ILE A 49 1.79 5.36 -9.08
CA ILE A 49 2.62 4.59 -8.17
C ILE A 49 3.74 5.42 -7.53
N LYS A 50 4.28 6.42 -8.23
CA LYS A 50 5.30 7.30 -7.68
C LYS A 50 4.70 8.19 -6.59
N TRP A 51 3.49 8.69 -6.80
CA TRP A 51 2.77 9.47 -5.80
C TRP A 51 2.41 8.60 -4.58
N LEU A 52 1.93 7.37 -4.79
CA LEU A 52 1.64 6.42 -3.71
C LEU A 52 2.88 6.09 -2.87
N LEU A 53 4.03 5.88 -3.51
CA LEU A 53 5.28 5.59 -2.81
C LEU A 53 5.80 6.80 -2.05
N MET A 54 5.68 8.01 -2.60
CA MET A 54 5.99 9.24 -1.86
C MET A 54 5.07 9.40 -0.64
N PHE A 55 3.78 9.17 -0.79
CA PHE A 55 2.84 9.19 0.33
C PHE A 55 3.19 8.15 1.40
N CYS A 56 3.49 6.91 0.99
CA CYS A 56 3.92 5.87 1.91
C CYS A 56 5.24 6.22 2.61
N HIS A 57 6.13 6.92 1.92
CA HIS A 57 7.41 7.38 2.46
C HIS A 57 7.23 8.49 3.50
N GLU A 58 6.38 9.48 3.23
CA GLU A 58 6.03 10.55 4.18
C GLU A 58 5.42 10.00 5.48
N HIS A 59 4.67 8.89 5.38
CA HIS A 59 4.09 8.19 6.52
C HIS A 59 5.02 7.14 7.16
N ALA A 60 6.28 7.07 6.74
CA ALA A 60 7.28 6.12 7.21
C ALA A 60 6.91 4.64 7.03
N TYR A 61 5.98 4.31 6.13
CA TYR A 61 5.62 2.92 5.80
C TYR A 61 6.65 2.25 4.88
N VAL A 62 7.31 3.05 4.05
CA VAL A 62 8.36 2.58 3.14
C VAL A 62 9.53 3.55 3.12
N GLU A 63 10.73 3.04 2.90
CA GLU A 63 11.87 3.83 2.50
C GLU A 63 11.91 3.91 0.98
N PHE A 64 11.89 5.14 0.45
CA PHE A 64 11.94 5.37 -0.99
C PHE A 64 13.07 6.35 -1.31
N ASN A 65 14.07 5.87 -2.05
CA ASN A 65 15.24 6.68 -2.45
C ASN A 65 15.13 7.21 -3.91
N GLY A 66 13.96 7.08 -4.54
CA GLY A 66 13.74 7.45 -5.94
C GLY A 66 13.87 6.31 -6.94
N GLU A 67 14.66 5.27 -6.63
CA GLU A 67 14.94 4.14 -7.52
C GLU A 67 14.48 2.79 -6.96
N SER A 68 14.52 2.63 -5.66
CA SER A 68 14.09 1.44 -4.93
C SER A 68 13.18 1.81 -3.77
N VAL A 69 12.31 0.86 -3.45
CA VAL A 69 11.37 0.91 -2.35
C VAL A 69 11.68 -0.23 -1.42
N GLN A 70 11.75 0.05 -0.13
CA GLN A 70 11.93 -0.95 0.90
C GLN A 70 10.84 -0.82 1.97
N LEU A 71 10.31 -1.96 2.43
CA LEU A 71 9.34 -1.98 3.52
C LEU A 71 10.03 -1.65 4.85
N THR A 72 9.45 -0.73 5.62
CA THR A 72 9.90 -0.46 7.00
C THR A 72 9.16 -1.34 8.00
N GLU A 73 9.69 -1.44 9.22
CA GLU A 73 9.00 -2.09 10.33
C GLU A 73 7.62 -1.45 10.60
N VAL A 74 7.52 -0.12 10.52
CA VAL A 74 6.26 0.61 10.72
C VAL A 74 5.23 0.23 9.65
N GLY A 75 5.64 0.16 8.38
CA GLY A 75 4.77 -0.26 7.28
C GLY A 75 4.33 -1.71 7.42
N LEU A 76 5.22 -2.60 7.88
CA LEU A 76 4.90 -3.99 8.14
C LEU A 76 3.84 -4.12 9.26
N GLN A 77 4.03 -3.43 10.38
CA GLN A 77 3.07 -3.42 11.49
C GLN A 77 1.70 -2.88 11.05
N PHE A 78 1.69 -1.80 10.28
CA PHE A 78 0.46 -1.24 9.71
C PHE A 78 -0.25 -2.25 8.80
N TYR A 79 0.49 -2.91 7.90
CA TYR A 79 -0.03 -3.91 7.01
C TYR A 79 -0.62 -5.11 7.76
N LEU A 80 0.09 -5.65 8.76
CA LEU A 80 -0.38 -6.76 9.59
C LEU A 80 -1.66 -6.40 10.36
N LYS A 81 -1.72 -5.19 10.92
CA LYS A 81 -2.92 -4.70 11.62
C LYS A 81 -4.12 -4.57 10.68
N GLN A 82 -3.91 -4.03 9.47
CA GLN A 82 -4.95 -3.95 8.45
C GLN A 82 -5.40 -5.33 7.95
N LYS A 83 -4.45 -6.25 7.74
CA LYS A 83 -4.73 -7.63 7.33
C LYS A 83 -5.59 -8.35 8.38
N HIS A 84 -5.26 -8.18 9.66
CA HIS A 84 -6.04 -8.74 10.76
C HIS A 84 -7.45 -8.13 10.83
N HIS A 85 -7.58 -6.81 10.68
CA HIS A 85 -8.89 -6.15 10.65
C HIS A 85 -9.76 -6.59 9.47
N ARG A 86 -9.17 -6.77 8.28
CA ARG A 86 -9.89 -7.29 7.10
C ARG A 86 -10.31 -8.75 7.28
N ALA A 87 -9.45 -9.57 7.89
CA ALA A 87 -9.79 -10.96 8.20
C ALA A 87 -10.96 -11.04 9.20
N ASN A 88 -10.94 -10.26 10.28
CA ASN A 88 -12.01 -10.24 11.28
C ASN A 88 -13.31 -9.63 10.73
N SER A 89 -13.23 -8.59 9.90
CA SER A 89 -14.40 -8.00 9.24
C SER A 89 -15.15 -8.98 8.32
N MET A 90 -14.48 -10.01 7.77
CA MET A 90 -15.13 -11.09 7.03
C MET A 90 -15.79 -12.13 7.94
N VAL A 91 -15.32 -12.27 9.18
CA VAL A 91 -15.89 -13.20 10.18
C VAL A 91 -17.16 -12.62 10.82
N ASP A 92 -17.22 -11.31 11.03
CA ASP A 92 -18.41 -10.64 11.59
C ASP A 92 -19.57 -10.48 10.57
N SER A 93 -19.37 -10.89 9.31
CA SER A 93 -20.38 -10.83 8.25
C SER A 93 -21.00 -12.20 7.91
N LEU A 94 -20.70 -13.24 8.70
CA LEU A 94 -21.27 -14.59 8.63
C LEU A 94 -22.19 -14.85 9.82
#